data_AF-A0A5C4M6I6-F1
#
_entry.id   AF-A0A5C4M6I6-F1
#
_cell.length_a   1.000
_cell.length_b   1.000
_cell.length_c   1.000
_cell.angle_alpha   90.00
_cell.angle_beta   90.00
_cell.angle_gamma   90.00
#
_symmetry.space_group_name_H-M   'P 1'
#
loop_
_entity.id
_entity.type
_entity.pdbx_description
1 polymer ?
#
loop_
_entity_poly.entity_id
_entity_poly.type
_entity_poly.pdbx_seq_one_letter_code
_entity_poly.pdbx_strand_id
1 'polypeptide(L)'
;MDARPGQPLAVTFRHARVVDAHRAGEVPVVDRAQVPEEEIPRVLRYLERQPAVLVGSGLGPDIFSGGTESDVPESYHTDGTWVWHASVPHYLRKYGTPPEPAFLEHIRAQEFQPPYVDKLLRRTAAADLLGRPRPRADPRDLGPTSGDVAAALETRVDPDLDDPALLVVLAQRLGEQGVWPDAYRIAARADQAWCLNATERGWEVAWHEDSAPAEPRYFDHVQDAAQFLLGALLLHPARRTGGLETPLETAAELADWPIQPTEGEPPLTLLRNKRLVRLGAGTVVLRFGGDGGNLVHHDEARFPTTSLPIERERQERKYRLCRPLSVILGIAVPWAKLPGGAVSYVLPKAIRDHVAEGAIERVVG
;
A
#
# COMPACT_ATOMS: atom_id res chain seq x y z
N MET A 1 -2.62 -27.19 2.02
CA MET A 1 -1.52 -27.16 3.02
C MET A 1 -2.13 -26.62 4.30
N ASP A 2 -2.11 -27.39 5.39
CA ASP A 2 -2.59 -26.91 6.69
C ASP A 2 -1.40 -26.29 7.44
N ALA A 3 -1.51 -25.03 7.83
CA ALA A 3 -0.42 -24.27 8.43
C ALA A 3 -0.91 -23.52 9.66
N ARG A 4 -0.25 -23.73 10.80
CA ARG A 4 -0.60 -23.12 12.08
C ARG A 4 0.58 -22.34 12.65
N PRO A 5 0.37 -21.13 13.21
CA PRO A 5 1.44 -20.37 13.83
C PRO A 5 2.20 -21.18 14.87
N GLY A 6 3.53 -21.11 14.84
CA GLY A 6 4.41 -21.84 15.76
C GLY A 6 4.59 -23.32 15.47
N GLN A 7 3.92 -23.88 14.44
CA GLN A 7 4.10 -25.27 14.02
C GLN A 7 4.84 -25.36 12.67
N PRO A 8 5.61 -26.43 12.39
CA PRO A 8 6.14 -26.68 11.06
C PRO A 8 5.04 -26.93 10.03
N LEU A 9 5.31 -26.64 8.75
CA LEU A 9 4.38 -26.94 7.67
C LEU A 9 4.14 -28.45 7.53
N ALA A 10 2.88 -28.84 7.47
CA ALA A 10 2.44 -30.20 7.15
C ALA A 10 2.44 -30.39 5.62
N VAL A 11 3.63 -30.57 5.05
CA VAL A 11 3.86 -30.81 3.63
C VAL A 11 4.77 -32.01 3.39
N THR A 12 4.58 -32.71 2.26
CA THR A 12 5.43 -33.81 1.81
C THR A 12 5.91 -33.50 0.41
N PHE A 13 7.23 -33.41 0.22
CA PHE A 13 7.83 -33.20 -1.09
C PHE A 13 8.07 -34.52 -1.81
N ARG A 14 7.88 -34.53 -3.13
CA ARG A 14 8.30 -35.62 -4.01
C ARG A 14 9.69 -35.30 -4.55
N HIS A 15 10.60 -36.27 -4.54
CA HIS A 15 11.95 -36.06 -5.07
C HIS A 15 12.02 -36.60 -6.49
N ALA A 16 12.36 -35.73 -7.44
CA ALA A 16 12.52 -36.11 -8.84
C ALA A 16 13.76 -36.98 -9.02
N ARG A 17 13.60 -38.16 -9.61
CA ARG A 17 14.73 -39.04 -9.91
C ARG A 17 15.52 -38.53 -11.11
N VAL A 18 16.81 -38.30 -10.91
CA VAL A 18 17.73 -37.88 -11.98
C VAL A 18 17.81 -38.95 -13.07
N VAL A 19 18.00 -40.21 -12.67
CA VAL A 19 18.08 -41.40 -13.53
C VAL A 19 17.28 -42.54 -12.90
N ASP A 20 16.95 -43.59 -13.66
CA ASP A 20 16.09 -44.67 -13.17
C ASP A 20 16.86 -45.70 -12.34
N ALA A 21 18.12 -45.94 -12.68
CA ALA A 21 19.07 -46.69 -11.87
C ALA A 21 20.51 -46.22 -12.15
N HIS A 22 21.37 -46.20 -11.13
CA HIS A 22 22.79 -45.91 -11.29
C HIS A 22 23.62 -46.59 -10.19
N ARG A 23 24.77 -47.17 -10.58
CA ARG A 23 25.82 -47.64 -9.69
C ARG A 23 27.10 -46.88 -10.00
N ALA A 24 27.87 -46.55 -8.96
CA ALA A 24 29.12 -45.82 -9.12
C ALA A 24 30.06 -46.55 -10.09
N GLY A 25 30.51 -45.86 -11.13
CA GLY A 25 31.38 -46.39 -12.18
C GLY A 25 30.67 -47.06 -13.37
N GLU A 26 29.35 -47.20 -13.33
CA GLU A 26 28.53 -47.70 -14.45
C GLU A 26 27.76 -46.58 -15.15
N VAL A 27 27.48 -46.75 -16.45
CA VAL A 27 26.64 -45.80 -17.20
C VAL A 27 25.24 -45.76 -16.58
N PRO A 28 24.70 -44.57 -16.25
CA PRO A 28 23.35 -44.45 -15.71
C PRO A 28 22.29 -45.02 -16.66
N VAL A 29 21.29 -45.70 -16.09
CA VAL A 29 20.16 -46.24 -16.85
C VAL A 29 19.03 -45.22 -16.87
N VAL A 30 18.57 -44.88 -18.07
CA VAL A 30 17.41 -44.03 -18.31
C VAL A 30 16.51 -44.73 -19.32
N ASP A 31 15.37 -45.24 -18.84
CA ASP A 31 14.35 -45.90 -19.65
C ASP A 31 13.06 -45.06 -19.61
N ARG A 32 13.07 -44.00 -20.42
CA ARG A 32 12.05 -42.95 -20.42
C ARG A 32 11.78 -42.50 -21.84
N ALA A 33 10.52 -42.14 -22.11
CA ALA A 33 10.16 -41.50 -23.37
C ALA A 33 10.89 -40.16 -23.53
N GLN A 34 11.37 -39.88 -24.74
CA GLN A 34 12.05 -38.62 -25.05
C GLN A 34 11.09 -37.45 -24.90
N VAL A 35 11.62 -36.31 -24.43
CA VAL A 35 10.87 -35.05 -24.45
C VAL A 35 10.84 -34.55 -25.89
N PRO A 36 9.67 -34.20 -26.46
CA PRO A 36 9.60 -33.59 -27.78
C PRO A 36 10.50 -32.35 -27.85
N GLU A 37 11.23 -32.15 -28.96
CA GLU A 37 12.23 -31.08 -29.09
C GLU A 37 11.62 -29.70 -28.85
N GLU A 38 10.36 -29.50 -29.24
CA GLU A 38 9.61 -28.27 -29.02
C GLU A 38 9.27 -27.99 -27.55
N GLU A 39 9.20 -29.02 -26.71
CA GLU A 39 8.93 -28.89 -25.27
C GLU A 39 10.20 -28.58 -24.46
N ILE A 40 11.37 -29.02 -24.93
CA ILE A 40 12.65 -28.91 -24.19
C ILE A 40 12.91 -27.49 -23.67
N PRO A 41 12.80 -26.40 -24.48
CA PRO A 41 13.05 -25.06 -23.98
C PRO A 41 12.09 -24.63 -22.85
N ARG A 42 10.83 -25.09 -22.91
CA ARG A 42 9.81 -24.78 -21.90
C ARG A 42 10.05 -25.55 -20.61
N VAL A 43 10.44 -26.83 -20.72
CA VAL A 43 10.81 -27.67 -19.58
C VAL A 43 12.05 -27.12 -18.88
N LEU A 44 13.10 -26.76 -19.64
CA LEU A 44 14.29 -26.12 -19.07
C LEU A 44 13.94 -24.82 -18.34
N ARG A 45 13.11 -23.96 -18.96
CA ARG A 45 12.64 -22.73 -18.32
C ARG A 45 11.90 -23.00 -17.01
N TYR A 46 11.06 -24.04 -16.94
CA TYR A 46 10.39 -24.42 -15.69
C TYR A 46 11.40 -24.79 -14.60
N LEU A 47 12.34 -25.68 -14.94
CA LEU A 47 13.32 -26.25 -14.01
C LEU A 47 14.30 -25.21 -13.45
N GLU A 48 14.60 -24.16 -14.23
CA GLU A 48 15.62 -23.16 -13.89
C GLU A 48 15.06 -21.84 -13.34
N ARG A 49 13.75 -21.60 -13.49
CA ARG A 49 13.13 -20.34 -13.06
C ARG A 49 12.97 -20.24 -11.54
N GLN A 50 12.88 -21.36 -10.84
CA GLN A 50 12.73 -21.35 -9.38
C GLN A 50 14.06 -21.06 -8.69
N PRO A 51 14.11 -20.17 -7.69
CA PRO A 51 15.29 -19.98 -6.87
C PRO A 51 15.75 -21.28 -6.22
N ALA A 52 17.06 -21.50 -6.15
CA ALA A 52 17.61 -22.64 -5.42
C ALA A 52 17.23 -22.54 -3.93
N VAL A 53 16.76 -23.65 -3.35
CA VAL A 53 16.46 -23.77 -1.92
C VAL A 53 17.67 -24.22 -1.11
N LEU A 54 18.60 -24.91 -1.76
CA LEU A 54 19.88 -25.32 -1.21
C LEU A 54 20.93 -25.17 -2.31
N VAL A 55 22.07 -24.57 -1.96
CA VAL A 55 23.23 -24.43 -2.85
C VAL A 55 24.42 -25.06 -2.12
N GLY A 56 24.98 -26.10 -2.72
CA GLY A 56 26.19 -26.77 -2.28
C GLY A 56 27.45 -26.00 -2.69
N SER A 57 28.60 -26.49 -2.22
CA SER A 57 29.89 -25.88 -2.53
C SER A 57 30.40 -26.33 -3.90
N GLY A 58 30.12 -25.54 -4.94
CA GLY A 58 30.73 -25.71 -6.26
C GLY A 58 29.93 -26.60 -7.22
N LEU A 59 30.65 -27.25 -8.14
CA LEU A 59 30.09 -28.14 -9.15
C LEU A 59 30.38 -29.59 -8.77
N GLY A 60 29.35 -30.44 -8.80
CA GLY A 60 29.44 -31.88 -8.58
C GLY A 60 29.84 -32.66 -9.85
N PRO A 61 30.14 -33.95 -9.69
CA PRO A 61 30.58 -34.82 -10.79
C PRO A 61 29.44 -35.13 -11.77
N ASP A 62 29.78 -35.23 -13.05
CA ASP A 62 28.88 -35.73 -14.09
C ASP A 62 28.86 -37.26 -14.11
N ILE A 63 27.72 -37.84 -13.71
CA ILE A 63 27.56 -39.30 -13.67
C ILE A 63 27.54 -39.95 -15.06
N PHE A 64 27.19 -39.21 -16.12
CA PHE A 64 27.20 -39.72 -17.50
C PHE A 64 28.61 -39.73 -18.11
N SER A 65 29.53 -38.90 -17.60
CA SER A 65 30.94 -38.91 -17.98
C SER A 65 31.77 -39.93 -17.17
N GLY A 66 31.13 -40.70 -16.29
CA GLY A 66 31.81 -41.57 -15.33
C GLY A 66 32.53 -40.80 -14.22
N GLY A 67 32.15 -39.55 -13.96
CA GLY A 67 32.75 -38.68 -12.95
C GLY A 67 34.05 -37.99 -13.38
N THR A 68 34.37 -38.02 -14.67
CA THR A 68 35.55 -37.35 -15.24
C THR A 68 35.38 -35.83 -15.37
N GLU A 69 34.15 -35.36 -15.51
CA GLU A 69 33.78 -33.95 -15.57
C GLU A 69 33.08 -33.56 -14.26
N SER A 70 33.26 -32.30 -13.83
CA SER A 70 32.65 -31.75 -12.63
C SER A 70 32.02 -30.41 -12.95
N ASP A 71 31.00 -30.43 -13.80
CA ASP A 71 30.31 -29.26 -14.34
C ASP A 71 28.83 -29.17 -13.91
N VAL A 72 28.37 -30.11 -13.08
CA VAL A 72 26.98 -30.19 -12.62
C VAL A 72 26.77 -29.25 -11.45
N PRO A 73 25.87 -28.26 -11.51
CA PRO A 73 25.61 -27.40 -10.37
C PRO A 73 25.07 -28.20 -9.17
N GLU A 74 25.71 -28.05 -8.01
CA GLU A 74 25.21 -28.61 -6.74
C GLU A 74 24.15 -27.67 -6.16
N SER A 75 22.94 -27.72 -6.71
CA SER A 75 21.82 -26.97 -6.17
C SER A 75 20.51 -27.73 -6.29
N TYR A 76 19.63 -27.49 -5.33
CA TYR A 76 18.29 -28.06 -5.30
C TYR A 76 17.24 -26.97 -5.45
N HIS A 77 16.19 -27.30 -6.18
CA HIS A 77 15.08 -26.41 -6.49
C HIS A 77 13.76 -27.09 -6.11
N THR A 78 12.70 -26.30 -5.97
CA THR A 78 11.35 -26.81 -5.70
C THR A 78 10.29 -25.93 -6.34
N ASP A 79 9.17 -26.54 -6.70
CA ASP A 79 7.91 -25.86 -7.08
C ASP A 79 6.85 -25.95 -5.97
N GLY A 80 7.25 -26.43 -4.77
CA GLY A 80 6.36 -26.66 -3.64
C GLY A 80 5.74 -28.06 -3.58
N THR A 81 5.77 -28.82 -4.68
CA THR A 81 5.34 -30.24 -4.72
C THR A 81 6.53 -31.17 -4.94
N TRP A 82 7.35 -30.84 -5.93
CA TRP A 82 8.56 -31.56 -6.29
C TRP A 82 9.82 -30.83 -5.81
N VAL A 83 10.84 -31.61 -5.49
CA VAL A 83 12.21 -31.17 -5.26
C VAL A 83 13.08 -31.87 -6.29
N TRP A 84 13.90 -31.12 -7.01
CA TRP A 84 14.84 -31.66 -8.00
C TRP A 84 16.21 -31.05 -7.84
N HIS A 85 17.23 -31.83 -8.21
CA HIS A 85 18.61 -31.37 -8.30
C HIS A 85 18.84 -30.65 -9.64
N ALA A 86 19.75 -29.69 -9.68
CA ALA A 86 20.11 -28.96 -10.89
C ALA A 86 20.79 -29.83 -11.97
N SER A 87 21.14 -31.07 -11.63
CA SER A 87 21.51 -32.09 -12.62
C SER A 87 20.37 -32.41 -13.60
N VAL A 88 19.10 -32.29 -13.21
CA VAL A 88 17.96 -32.58 -14.09
C VAL A 88 17.94 -31.64 -15.31
N PRO A 89 17.90 -30.29 -15.15
CA PRO A 89 18.01 -29.39 -16.29
C PRO A 89 19.37 -29.47 -16.99
N HIS A 90 20.46 -29.73 -16.25
CA HIS A 90 21.79 -29.88 -16.84
C HIS A 90 21.85 -31.07 -17.82
N TYR A 91 21.40 -32.26 -17.41
CA TYR A 91 21.41 -33.46 -18.27
C TYR A 91 20.37 -33.41 -19.38
N LEU A 92 19.21 -32.79 -19.17
CA LEU A 92 18.27 -32.54 -20.25
C LEU A 92 18.92 -31.69 -21.36
N ARG A 93 19.68 -30.66 -20.98
CA ARG A 93 20.41 -29.81 -21.93
C ARG A 93 21.58 -30.52 -22.60
N LYS A 94 22.41 -31.20 -21.83
CA LYS A 94 23.70 -31.77 -22.30
C LYS A 94 23.52 -33.09 -23.05
N TYR A 95 22.60 -33.94 -22.58
CA TYR A 95 22.44 -35.31 -23.07
C TYR A 95 21.03 -35.61 -23.60
N GLY A 96 20.12 -34.64 -23.58
CA GLY A 96 18.71 -34.88 -23.92
C GLY A 96 18.01 -35.80 -22.91
N THR A 97 18.56 -35.97 -21.70
CA THR A 97 17.99 -36.90 -20.71
C THR A 97 16.62 -36.42 -20.23
N PRO A 98 15.53 -37.17 -20.49
CA PRO A 98 14.20 -36.77 -20.08
C PRO A 98 14.05 -36.78 -18.54
N PRO A 99 13.38 -35.77 -17.94
CA PRO A 99 13.00 -35.81 -16.53
C PRO A 99 12.12 -37.03 -16.21
N GLU A 100 12.00 -37.36 -14.92
CA GLU A 100 11.12 -38.45 -14.47
C GLU A 100 9.68 -38.26 -15.03
N PRO A 101 9.02 -39.31 -15.57
CA PRO A 101 7.74 -39.15 -16.28
C PRO A 101 6.65 -38.45 -15.45
N ALA A 102 6.46 -38.85 -14.19
CA ALA A 102 5.47 -38.22 -13.31
C ALA A 102 5.81 -36.75 -12.98
N PHE A 103 7.09 -36.39 -13.00
CA PHE A 103 7.51 -35.00 -12.83
C PHE A 103 7.30 -34.20 -14.13
N LEU A 104 7.61 -34.78 -15.28
CA LEU A 104 7.34 -34.16 -16.58
C LEU A 104 5.83 -33.92 -16.81
N GLU A 105 4.99 -34.86 -16.43
CA GLU A 105 3.52 -34.69 -16.42
C GLU A 105 3.08 -33.55 -15.50
N HIS A 106 3.70 -33.41 -14.33
CA HIS A 106 3.44 -32.28 -13.43
C HIS A 106 3.82 -30.95 -14.08
N ILE A 107 4.99 -30.86 -14.71
CA ILE A 107 5.45 -29.66 -15.43
C ILE A 107 4.45 -29.28 -16.55
N ARG A 108 3.97 -30.27 -17.31
CA ARG A 108 2.96 -30.07 -18.36
C ARG A 108 1.63 -29.59 -17.79
N ALA A 109 1.18 -30.16 -16.67
CA ALA A 109 -0.04 -29.74 -15.98
C ALA A 109 0.03 -28.32 -15.41
N GLN A 110 1.24 -27.81 -15.13
CA GLN A 110 1.50 -26.42 -14.76
C GLN A 110 1.72 -25.50 -15.98
N GLU A 111 1.40 -25.97 -17.19
CA GLU A 111 1.62 -25.25 -18.45
C GLU A 111 3.07 -24.74 -18.63
N PHE A 112 4.03 -25.47 -18.07
CA PHE A 112 5.45 -25.12 -18.05
C PHE A 112 5.74 -23.77 -17.35
N GLN A 113 4.85 -23.34 -16.44
CA GLN A 113 5.04 -22.18 -15.58
C GLN A 113 5.07 -22.61 -14.10
N PRO A 114 6.23 -22.59 -13.44
CA PRO A 114 6.30 -23.03 -12.06
C PRO A 114 5.60 -22.00 -11.15
N PRO A 115 4.84 -22.45 -10.13
CA PRO A 115 4.14 -21.57 -9.19
C PRO A 115 5.13 -20.77 -8.33
N TYR A 116 4.67 -19.67 -7.74
CA TYR A 116 5.47 -18.98 -6.71
C TYR A 116 5.59 -19.87 -5.46
N VAL A 117 6.83 -20.06 -4.99
CA VAL A 117 7.10 -20.85 -3.77
C VAL A 117 7.46 -19.93 -2.61
N ASP A 118 6.58 -19.93 -1.61
CA ASP A 118 6.75 -19.12 -0.40
C ASP A 118 8.08 -19.40 0.31
N LYS A 119 8.64 -18.38 0.98
CA LYS A 119 9.90 -18.47 1.71
C LYS A 119 9.87 -19.55 2.79
N LEU A 120 8.77 -19.70 3.53
CA LEU A 120 8.64 -20.75 4.55
C LEU A 120 8.65 -22.14 3.90
N LEU A 121 7.96 -22.31 2.78
CA LEU A 121 7.93 -23.57 2.05
C LEU A 121 9.31 -23.94 1.49
N ARG A 122 10.05 -22.97 0.93
CA ARG A 122 11.45 -23.13 0.50
C ARG A 122 12.39 -23.52 1.64
N ARG A 123 12.28 -22.85 2.79
CA ARG A 123 13.06 -23.18 4.00
C ARG A 123 12.72 -24.58 4.53
N THR A 124 11.46 -25.00 4.37
CA THR A 124 11.01 -26.36 4.74
C THR A 124 11.64 -27.41 3.82
N ALA A 125 11.62 -27.20 2.50
CA ALA A 125 12.30 -28.08 1.55
C ALA A 125 13.81 -28.18 1.82
N ALA A 126 14.47 -27.06 2.11
CA ALA A 126 15.89 -27.04 2.47
C ALA A 126 16.19 -27.81 3.76
N ALA A 127 15.33 -27.70 4.79
CA ALA A 127 15.47 -28.45 6.03
C ALA A 127 15.35 -29.96 5.82
N ASP A 128 14.39 -30.40 4.99
CA ASP A 128 14.19 -31.81 4.64
C ASP A 128 15.43 -32.38 3.91
N LEU A 129 15.98 -31.64 2.94
CA LEU A 129 17.21 -32.02 2.21
C LEU A 129 18.43 -32.15 3.14
N LEU A 130 18.52 -31.29 4.15
CA LEU A 130 19.62 -31.30 5.12
C LEU A 130 19.41 -32.28 6.29
N GLY A 131 18.27 -32.96 6.36
CA GLY A 131 17.90 -33.80 7.51
C GLY A 131 17.78 -33.00 8.82
N ARG A 132 17.46 -31.71 8.74
CA ARG A 132 17.35 -30.80 9.89
C ARG A 132 15.89 -30.64 10.32
N PRO A 133 15.63 -30.24 11.59
CA PRO A 133 14.29 -29.89 12.01
C PRO A 133 13.67 -28.80 11.12
N ARG A 134 12.43 -29.03 10.68
CA ARG A 134 11.68 -28.06 9.86
C ARG A 134 11.47 -26.74 10.62
N PRO A 135 11.53 -25.59 9.93
CA PRO A 135 11.24 -24.30 10.54
C PRO A 135 9.79 -24.25 11.01
N ARG A 136 9.57 -23.61 12.15
CA ARG A 136 8.22 -23.25 12.61
C ARG A 136 7.75 -22.01 11.86
N ALA A 137 6.47 -21.98 11.53
CA ALA A 137 5.86 -20.83 10.87
C ALA A 137 5.76 -19.64 11.83
N ASP A 138 6.25 -18.47 11.42
CA ASP A 138 5.99 -17.20 12.11
C ASP A 138 4.58 -16.70 11.74
N PRO A 139 3.88 -15.95 12.62
CA PRO A 139 2.63 -15.28 12.24
C PRO A 139 2.74 -14.46 10.94
N ARG A 140 3.90 -13.86 10.66
CA ARG A 140 4.17 -13.11 9.42
C ARG A 140 4.29 -14.00 8.17
N ASP A 141 4.56 -15.31 8.35
CA ASP A 141 4.62 -16.28 7.26
C ASP A 141 3.21 -16.81 6.88
N LEU A 142 2.20 -16.65 7.76
CA LEU A 142 0.88 -17.27 7.63
C LEU A 142 -0.29 -16.29 7.57
N GLY A 143 -0.15 -15.14 8.22
CA GLY A 143 -1.19 -14.11 8.30
C GLY A 143 -1.20 -13.20 7.07
N PRO A 144 -2.33 -12.50 6.82
CA PRO A 144 -2.35 -11.45 5.82
C PRO A 144 -1.28 -10.40 6.13
N THR A 145 -0.53 -10.02 5.11
CA THR A 145 0.42 -8.91 5.22
C THR A 145 -0.34 -7.59 5.37
N SER A 146 0.33 -6.51 5.77
CA SER A 146 -0.25 -5.17 5.74
C SER A 146 -0.76 -4.79 4.34
N GLY A 147 -0.10 -5.30 3.28
CA GLY A 147 -0.54 -5.14 1.90
C GLY A 147 -1.84 -5.91 1.61
N ASP A 148 -1.99 -7.13 2.11
CA ASP A 148 -3.22 -7.91 1.96
C ASP A 148 -4.39 -7.27 2.70
N VAL A 149 -4.15 -6.74 3.90
CA VAL A 149 -5.15 -5.97 4.67
C VAL A 149 -5.56 -4.71 3.91
N ALA A 150 -4.60 -3.96 3.38
CA ALA A 150 -4.88 -2.77 2.57
C ALA A 150 -5.69 -3.11 1.32
N ALA A 151 -5.31 -4.16 0.58
CA ALA A 151 -6.06 -4.61 -0.59
C ALA A 151 -7.48 -5.08 -0.25
N ALA A 152 -7.66 -5.77 0.89
CA ALA A 152 -8.97 -6.16 1.37
C ALA A 152 -9.84 -4.94 1.70
N LEU A 153 -9.28 -3.91 2.35
CA LEU A 153 -9.98 -2.66 2.67
C LEU A 153 -10.42 -1.87 1.44
N GLU A 154 -9.72 -2.00 0.30
CA GLU A 154 -10.10 -1.32 -0.95
C GLU A 154 -11.13 -2.11 -1.77
N THR A 155 -11.19 -3.43 -1.61
CA THR A 155 -12.00 -4.32 -2.47
C THR A 155 -13.21 -4.93 -1.78
N ARG A 156 -13.26 -4.91 -0.44
CA ARG A 156 -14.35 -5.46 0.36
C ARG A 156 -15.01 -4.34 1.15
N VAL A 157 -16.34 -4.39 1.21
CA VAL A 157 -17.13 -3.38 1.93
C VAL A 157 -17.00 -3.52 3.45
N ASP A 158 -16.84 -4.76 3.93
CA ASP A 158 -16.75 -5.07 5.37
C ASP A 158 -15.71 -6.19 5.60
N PRO A 159 -14.40 -5.88 5.56
CA PRO A 159 -13.37 -6.86 5.84
C PRO A 159 -13.33 -7.19 7.34
N ASP A 160 -13.33 -8.48 7.67
CA ASP A 160 -13.12 -8.96 9.04
C ASP A 160 -11.67 -8.70 9.47
N LEU A 161 -11.49 -7.75 10.39
CA LEU A 161 -10.20 -7.36 10.96
C LEU A 161 -10.23 -7.63 12.46
N ASP A 162 -9.12 -8.16 12.98
CA ASP A 162 -8.93 -8.23 14.42
C ASP A 162 -8.69 -6.83 15.02
N ASP A 163 -8.94 -6.70 16.33
CA ASP A 163 -8.84 -5.40 17.02
C ASP A 163 -7.48 -4.71 16.81
N PRO A 164 -6.32 -5.40 16.91
CA PRO A 164 -5.02 -4.78 16.66
C PRO A 164 -4.87 -4.25 15.23
N ALA A 165 -5.28 -5.01 14.21
CA ALA A 165 -5.21 -4.56 12.83
C ALA A 165 -6.11 -3.33 12.61
N LEU A 166 -7.30 -3.32 13.20
CA LEU A 166 -8.22 -2.18 13.07
C LEU A 166 -7.65 -0.90 13.69
N LEU A 167 -6.98 -0.98 14.84
CA LEU A 167 -6.32 0.17 15.46
C LEU A 167 -5.15 0.71 14.63
N VAL A 168 -4.39 -0.16 13.95
CA VAL A 168 -3.35 0.25 13.00
C VAL A 168 -3.97 0.98 11.80
N VAL A 169 -5.05 0.44 11.24
CA VAL A 169 -5.80 1.07 10.14
C VAL A 169 -6.34 2.43 10.57
N LEU A 170 -6.90 2.55 11.77
CA LEU A 170 -7.38 3.82 12.34
C LEU A 170 -6.26 4.87 12.38
N ALA A 171 -5.09 4.54 12.94
CA ALA A 171 -3.95 5.45 13.01
C ALA A 171 -3.48 5.88 11.61
N GLN A 172 -3.42 4.94 10.66
CA GLN A 172 -3.07 5.22 9.27
C GLN A 172 -4.07 6.19 8.62
N ARG A 173 -5.38 5.95 8.76
CA ARG A 173 -6.42 6.83 8.19
C ARG A 173 -6.38 8.23 8.80
N LEU A 174 -6.15 8.36 10.11
CA LEU A 174 -5.96 9.67 10.75
C LEU A 174 -4.73 10.40 10.18
N GLY A 175 -3.62 9.69 9.98
CA GLY A 175 -2.40 10.23 9.38
C GLY A 175 -2.60 10.68 7.93
N GLU A 176 -3.24 9.86 7.09
CA GLU A 176 -3.59 10.19 5.70
C GLU A 176 -4.51 11.40 5.60
N GLN A 177 -5.42 11.55 6.57
CA GLN A 177 -6.28 12.72 6.64
C GLN A 177 -5.55 13.95 7.15
N GLY A 178 -4.32 13.86 7.66
CA GLY A 178 -3.54 14.97 8.19
C GLY A 178 -4.00 15.42 9.58
N VAL A 179 -4.38 14.47 10.43
CA VAL A 179 -4.57 14.69 11.87
C VAL A 179 -3.20 14.67 12.55
N TRP A 180 -2.94 15.66 13.40
CA TRP A 180 -1.66 15.78 14.09
C TRP A 180 -1.48 14.64 15.09
N PRO A 181 -0.27 14.06 15.21
CA PRO A 181 -0.01 12.99 16.18
C PRO A 181 -0.36 13.38 17.61
N ASP A 182 -0.22 14.66 17.98
CA ASP A 182 -0.55 15.15 19.33
C ASP A 182 -2.04 15.37 19.58
N ALA A 183 -2.87 15.41 18.53
CA ALA A 183 -4.30 15.59 18.67
C ALA A 183 -5.02 14.33 19.20
N TYR A 184 -4.36 13.16 19.18
CA TYR A 184 -4.96 11.91 19.62
C TYR A 184 -3.99 10.91 20.25
N ARG A 185 -4.52 9.93 20.99
CA ARG A 185 -3.78 8.78 21.52
C ARG A 185 -4.61 7.51 21.34
N ILE A 186 -3.97 6.41 20.94
CA ILE A 186 -4.57 5.07 20.86
C ILE A 186 -3.81 4.17 21.83
N ALA A 187 -4.53 3.47 22.71
CA ALA A 187 -3.95 2.67 23.80
C ALA A 187 -2.99 3.46 24.72
N ALA A 188 -3.18 4.77 24.80
CA ALA A 188 -2.49 5.69 25.68
C ALA A 188 -3.40 6.88 26.01
N ARG A 189 -3.00 7.67 27.02
CA ARG A 189 -3.69 8.90 27.43
C ARG A 189 -2.72 10.07 27.42
N ALA A 190 -3.21 11.23 27.01
CA ALA A 190 -2.50 12.50 27.11
C ALA A 190 -3.52 13.62 27.25
N ASP A 191 -3.20 14.64 28.04
CA ASP A 191 -4.02 15.85 28.11
C ASP A 191 -3.97 16.60 26.78
N GLN A 192 -5.06 17.33 26.51
CA GLN A 192 -5.28 18.05 25.27
C GLN A 192 -5.29 17.14 24.02
N ALA A 193 -5.75 15.89 24.18
CA ALA A 193 -5.86 14.93 23.10
C ALA A 193 -7.13 14.07 23.19
N TRP A 194 -7.65 13.67 22.03
CA TRP A 194 -8.68 12.63 21.94
C TRP A 194 -8.06 11.25 22.13
N CYS A 195 -8.50 10.50 23.13
CA CYS A 195 -7.92 9.20 23.46
C CYS A 195 -8.91 8.07 23.19
N LEU A 196 -8.42 6.95 22.65
CA LEU A 196 -9.15 5.68 22.53
C LEU A 196 -8.41 4.62 23.35
N ASN A 197 -9.09 4.03 24.35
CA ASN A 197 -8.48 3.06 25.28
C ASN A 197 -9.43 1.91 25.64
N ALA A 198 -8.88 0.71 25.81
CA ALA A 198 -9.61 -0.40 26.44
C ALA A 198 -9.74 -0.14 27.95
N THR A 199 -10.92 -0.42 28.51
CA THR A 199 -11.25 -0.24 29.93
C THR A 199 -12.09 -1.42 30.43
N GLU A 200 -12.36 -1.47 31.73
CA GLU A 200 -13.27 -2.46 32.32
C GLU A 200 -14.73 -2.33 31.81
N ARG A 201 -15.10 -1.17 31.25
CA ARG A 201 -16.44 -0.87 30.71
C ARG A 201 -16.51 -1.00 29.19
N GLY A 202 -15.52 -1.63 28.57
CA GLY A 202 -15.34 -1.66 27.11
C GLY A 202 -14.37 -0.60 26.62
N TRP A 203 -14.53 -0.18 25.36
CA TRP A 203 -13.67 0.80 24.69
C TRP A 203 -14.13 2.23 24.97
N GLU A 204 -13.28 3.02 25.61
CA GLU A 204 -13.50 4.43 25.91
C GLU A 204 -12.96 5.32 24.80
N VAL A 205 -13.76 6.28 24.33
CA VAL A 205 -13.31 7.40 23.50
C VAL A 205 -13.70 8.72 24.15
N ALA A 206 -12.72 9.57 24.43
CA ALA A 206 -12.94 10.84 25.12
C ALA A 206 -11.86 11.88 24.78
N TRP A 207 -12.18 13.16 24.92
CA TRP A 207 -11.16 14.20 25.08
C TRP A 207 -10.58 14.10 26.49
N HIS A 208 -9.26 14.20 26.64
CA HIS A 208 -8.61 14.20 27.95
C HIS A 208 -8.08 15.59 28.31
N GLU A 209 -8.38 16.02 29.53
CA GLU A 209 -7.92 17.27 30.12
C GLU A 209 -7.80 17.08 31.64
N ASP A 210 -6.80 17.72 32.26
CA ASP A 210 -6.50 17.58 33.69
C ASP A 210 -6.38 16.11 34.14
N SER A 211 -5.78 15.27 33.29
CA SER A 211 -5.62 13.82 33.46
C SER A 211 -6.94 13.04 33.61
N ALA A 212 -8.06 13.61 33.16
CA ALA A 212 -9.39 13.00 33.23
C ALA A 212 -10.11 13.04 31.86
N PRO A 213 -10.98 12.07 31.56
CA PRO A 213 -11.80 12.12 30.35
C PRO A 213 -12.97 13.10 30.51
N ALA A 214 -13.13 14.00 29.55
CA ALA A 214 -14.30 14.85 29.39
C ALA A 214 -15.37 14.14 28.55
N GLU A 215 -16.56 13.96 29.13
CA GLU A 215 -17.73 13.30 28.50
C GLU A 215 -17.42 11.97 27.79
N PRO A 216 -16.83 10.97 28.48
CA PRO A 216 -16.41 9.73 27.84
C PRO A 216 -17.58 8.96 27.20
N ARG A 217 -17.32 8.40 26.02
CA ARG A 217 -18.21 7.45 25.35
C ARG A 217 -17.61 6.05 25.43
N TYR A 218 -18.44 5.07 25.75
CA TYR A 218 -18.05 3.67 25.88
C TYR A 218 -18.71 2.83 24.80
N PHE A 219 -17.96 1.91 24.22
CA PHE A 219 -18.38 1.01 23.15
C PHE A 219 -17.99 -0.43 23.48
N ASP A 220 -18.84 -1.38 23.08
CA ASP A 220 -18.57 -2.80 23.29
C ASP A 220 -17.51 -3.33 22.30
N HIS A 221 -17.49 -2.77 21.08
CA HIS A 221 -16.58 -3.15 20.00
C HIS A 221 -15.61 -2.02 19.64
N VAL A 222 -14.36 -2.40 19.35
CA VAL A 222 -13.32 -1.45 18.92
C VAL A 222 -13.68 -0.74 17.61
N GLN A 223 -14.45 -1.41 16.74
CA GLN A 223 -14.90 -0.84 15.46
C GLN A 223 -15.77 0.40 15.65
N ASP A 224 -16.72 0.35 16.57
CA ASP A 224 -17.59 1.48 16.86
C ASP A 224 -16.80 2.62 17.52
N ALA A 225 -15.89 2.30 18.43
CA ALA A 225 -14.98 3.27 19.04
C ALA A 225 -14.07 3.94 17.99
N ALA A 226 -13.52 3.17 17.05
CA ALA A 226 -12.67 3.68 15.98
C ALA A 226 -13.43 4.60 15.02
N GLN A 227 -14.65 4.21 14.61
CA GLN A 227 -15.54 5.05 13.80
C GLN A 227 -15.90 6.34 14.52
N PHE A 228 -16.20 6.26 15.82
CA PHE A 228 -16.48 7.44 16.64
C PHE A 228 -15.27 8.37 16.72
N LEU A 229 -14.06 7.86 16.97
CA LEU A 229 -12.85 8.68 17.02
C LEU A 229 -12.58 9.39 15.66
N LEU A 230 -12.74 8.67 14.55
CA LEU A 230 -12.64 9.26 13.20
C LEU A 230 -13.63 10.41 13.04
N GLY A 231 -14.90 10.19 13.38
CA GLY A 231 -15.93 11.23 13.34
C GLY A 231 -15.58 12.42 14.24
N ALA A 232 -15.16 12.15 15.48
CA ALA A 232 -14.82 13.16 16.47
C ALA A 232 -13.69 14.08 15.97
N LEU A 233 -12.66 13.53 15.31
CA LEU A 233 -11.51 14.29 14.82
C LEU A 233 -11.77 14.95 13.45
N LEU A 234 -12.47 14.29 12.54
CA LEU A 234 -12.60 14.75 11.15
C LEU A 234 -13.78 15.70 10.92
N LEU A 235 -14.84 15.63 11.73
CA LEU A 235 -15.98 16.55 11.62
C LEU A 235 -15.64 17.99 12.01
N HIS A 236 -14.66 18.17 12.90
CA HIS A 236 -14.24 19.49 13.36
C HIS A 236 -12.77 19.73 13.01
N PRO A 237 -12.47 20.53 11.97
CA PRO A 237 -11.09 20.73 11.50
C PRO A 237 -10.11 21.19 12.59
N ALA A 238 -10.56 21.96 13.58
CA ALA A 238 -9.73 22.39 14.70
C ALA A 238 -9.28 21.23 15.61
N ARG A 239 -10.07 20.16 15.73
CA ARG A 239 -9.69 18.99 16.52
C ARG A 239 -8.54 18.23 15.88
N ARG A 240 -8.36 18.34 14.57
CA ARG A 240 -7.24 17.72 13.85
C ARG A 240 -5.88 18.26 14.27
N THR A 241 -5.83 19.47 14.83
CA THR A 241 -4.61 20.11 15.34
C THR A 241 -4.59 20.20 16.87
N GLY A 242 -5.50 19.49 17.56
CA GLY A 242 -5.66 19.61 19.01
C GLY A 242 -6.10 21.00 19.46
N GLY A 243 -6.73 21.78 18.58
CA GLY A 243 -7.11 23.17 18.83
C GLY A 243 -5.98 24.18 18.65
N LEU A 244 -4.75 23.73 18.33
CA LEU A 244 -3.62 24.61 18.09
C LEU A 244 -3.75 25.29 16.72
N GLU A 245 -3.32 26.55 16.64
CA GLU A 245 -3.20 27.24 15.37
C GLU A 245 -2.09 26.59 14.54
N THR A 246 -2.37 26.34 13.25
CA THR A 246 -1.30 25.95 12.33
C THR A 246 -0.29 27.10 12.26
N PRO A 247 1.01 26.86 12.52
CA PRO A 247 2.03 27.87 12.33
C PRO A 247 1.93 28.45 10.92
N LEU A 248 2.19 29.75 10.78
CA LEU A 248 2.37 30.33 9.46
C LEU A 248 3.60 29.66 8.83
N GLU A 249 3.38 28.95 7.73
CA GLU A 249 4.45 28.31 6.97
C GLU A 249 5.44 29.37 6.46
N THR A 250 6.71 29.01 6.52
CA THR A 250 7.82 29.76 5.95
C THR A 250 7.70 29.87 4.43
N ALA A 251 8.36 30.86 3.83
CA ALA A 251 8.38 31.00 2.37
C ALA A 251 8.95 29.76 1.66
N ALA A 252 9.87 29.04 2.30
CA ALA A 252 10.43 27.79 1.76
C ALA A 252 9.37 26.68 1.73
N GLU A 253 8.67 26.44 2.84
CA GLU A 253 7.57 25.45 2.90
C GLU A 253 6.46 25.78 1.90
N LEU A 254 6.13 27.07 1.73
CA LEU A 254 5.15 27.52 0.75
C LEU A 254 5.57 27.29 -0.70
N ALA A 255 6.88 27.31 -1.01
CA ALA A 255 7.39 27.05 -2.34
C ALA A 255 7.21 25.58 -2.77
N ASP A 256 7.17 24.66 -1.80
CA ASP A 256 6.98 23.23 -2.05
C ASP A 256 5.52 22.85 -2.37
N TRP A 257 4.57 23.79 -2.19
CA TRP A 257 3.18 23.54 -2.54
C TRP A 257 3.00 23.37 -4.07
N PRO A 258 2.25 22.36 -4.51
CA PRO A 258 2.14 22.00 -5.93
C PRO A 258 1.33 22.99 -6.78
N ILE A 259 0.63 23.93 -6.14
CA ILE A 259 -0.18 24.96 -6.80
C ILE A 259 0.23 26.30 -6.19
N GLN A 260 0.54 27.27 -7.02
CA GLN A 260 0.91 28.62 -6.59
C GLN A 260 -0.15 29.64 -7.02
N PRO A 261 -0.38 30.71 -6.24
CA PRO A 261 -1.18 31.84 -6.69
C PRO A 261 -0.57 32.43 -7.97
N THR A 262 -1.41 32.75 -8.95
CA THR A 262 -0.98 33.47 -10.16
C THR A 262 -0.61 34.91 -9.82
N GLU A 263 0.05 35.61 -10.74
CA GLU A 263 0.42 37.02 -10.58
C GLU A 263 -0.78 37.89 -10.16
N GLY A 264 -0.56 38.73 -9.14
CA GLY A 264 -1.57 39.64 -8.59
C GLY A 264 -2.56 38.99 -7.60
N GLU A 265 -2.56 37.67 -7.43
CA GLU A 265 -3.33 37.01 -6.37
C GLU A 265 -2.63 37.09 -5.00
N PRO A 266 -3.39 37.08 -3.89
CA PRO A 266 -2.82 36.98 -2.55
C PRO A 266 -1.88 35.78 -2.39
N PRO A 267 -0.74 35.93 -1.70
CA PRO A 267 0.16 34.82 -1.41
C PRO A 267 -0.49 33.78 -0.48
N LEU A 268 0.01 32.54 -0.51
CA LEU A 268 -0.48 31.45 0.36
C LEU A 268 -0.31 31.71 1.86
N THR A 269 0.49 32.71 2.25
CA THR A 269 0.60 33.18 3.64
C THR A 269 -0.71 33.77 4.17
N LEU A 270 -1.61 34.23 3.28
CA LEU A 270 -2.93 34.75 3.66
C LEU A 270 -4.00 33.65 3.80
N LEU A 271 -3.60 32.39 3.72
CA LEU A 271 -4.46 31.24 3.95
C LEU A 271 -3.88 30.36 5.09
N ARG A 272 -4.70 30.10 6.11
CA ARG A 272 -4.39 29.12 7.17
C ARG A 272 -5.07 27.78 6.91
N ASN A 273 -4.65 26.73 7.63
CA ASN A 273 -5.20 25.37 7.50
C ASN A 273 -5.22 24.88 6.04
N LYS A 274 -4.13 25.13 5.32
CA LYS A 274 -4.04 24.77 3.90
C LYS A 274 -4.02 23.24 3.74
N ARG A 275 -4.69 22.75 2.70
CA ARG A 275 -4.72 21.33 2.34
C ARG A 275 -4.98 21.15 0.86
N LEU A 276 -4.35 20.16 0.26
CA LEU A 276 -4.68 19.74 -1.10
C LEU A 276 -5.97 18.93 -1.06
N VAL A 277 -7.00 19.36 -1.77
CA VAL A 277 -8.30 18.68 -1.84
C VAL A 277 -8.75 18.53 -3.27
N ARG A 278 -9.63 17.57 -3.54
CA ARG A 278 -10.25 17.38 -4.85
C ARG A 278 -11.69 17.86 -4.81
N LEU A 279 -11.98 18.98 -5.47
CA LEU A 279 -13.35 19.45 -5.65
C LEU A 279 -14.04 18.59 -6.72
N GLY A 280 -15.27 18.15 -6.45
CA GLY A 280 -16.05 17.33 -7.35
C GLY A 280 -16.64 18.13 -8.52
N ALA A 281 -16.98 17.44 -9.61
CA ALA A 281 -17.80 18.03 -10.67
C ALA A 281 -19.16 18.49 -10.12
N GLY A 282 -19.68 19.59 -10.64
CA GLY A 282 -20.90 20.25 -10.15
C GLY A 282 -20.67 21.24 -9.02
N THR A 283 -19.50 21.24 -8.37
CA THR A 283 -19.16 22.23 -7.33
C THR A 283 -19.22 23.64 -7.90
N VAL A 284 -19.93 24.55 -7.22
CA VAL A 284 -19.97 25.97 -7.58
C VAL A 284 -18.96 26.72 -6.72
N VAL A 285 -18.19 27.61 -7.35
CA VAL A 285 -17.20 28.46 -6.70
C VAL A 285 -17.44 29.92 -7.07
N LEU A 286 -17.12 30.81 -6.14
CA LEU A 286 -17.27 32.25 -6.28
C LEU A 286 -15.92 32.92 -6.51
N ARG A 287 -15.85 33.88 -7.43
CA ARG A 287 -14.66 34.67 -7.69
C ARG A 287 -14.94 36.15 -7.53
N PHE A 288 -14.01 36.83 -6.86
CA PHE A 288 -13.88 38.30 -6.86
C PHE A 288 -12.62 38.68 -7.64
N GLY A 289 -12.78 39.19 -8.87
CA GLY A 289 -11.69 39.63 -9.73
C GLY A 289 -11.81 39.19 -11.20
N GLY A 290 -10.83 39.61 -12.02
CA GLY A 290 -10.74 39.28 -13.45
C GLY A 290 -10.43 37.80 -13.70
N ASP A 291 -10.49 37.30 -14.92
CA ASP A 291 -10.29 35.87 -15.25
C ASP A 291 -8.80 35.42 -15.30
N GLY A 292 -7.86 36.35 -15.18
CA GLY A 292 -6.42 36.06 -15.19
C GLY A 292 -5.87 35.45 -13.90
N GLY A 293 -6.66 35.41 -12.82
CA GLY A 293 -6.22 34.84 -11.54
C GLY A 293 -6.83 33.48 -11.23
N ASN A 294 -6.33 32.80 -10.19
CA ASN A 294 -6.71 31.43 -9.83
C ASN A 294 -7.32 31.26 -8.43
N LEU A 295 -7.53 32.34 -7.68
CA LEU A 295 -8.19 32.30 -6.37
C LEU A 295 -9.72 32.34 -6.50
N VAL A 296 -10.39 31.36 -5.92
CA VAL A 296 -11.85 31.32 -5.80
C VAL A 296 -12.24 31.02 -4.36
N HIS A 297 -13.51 31.14 -4.03
CA HIS A 297 -14.06 30.91 -2.71
C HIS A 297 -15.25 29.97 -2.78
N HIS A 298 -15.67 29.46 -1.63
CA HIS A 298 -16.97 28.82 -1.48
C HIS A 298 -18.08 29.77 -1.98
N ASP A 299 -19.13 29.24 -2.59
CA ASP A 299 -20.13 30.03 -3.31
C ASP A 299 -21.01 30.94 -2.44
N GLU A 300 -21.02 30.67 -1.13
CA GLU A 300 -21.64 31.47 -0.07
C GLU A 300 -20.69 32.47 0.63
N ALA A 301 -19.43 32.56 0.20
CA ALA A 301 -18.47 33.48 0.82
C ALA A 301 -18.90 34.95 0.64
N ARG A 302 -18.97 35.70 1.74
CA ARG A 302 -19.21 37.15 1.70
C ARG A 302 -17.89 37.88 1.44
N PHE A 303 -17.91 38.94 0.63
CA PHE A 303 -16.70 39.68 0.28
C PHE A 303 -15.81 40.06 1.49
N PRO A 304 -16.32 40.58 2.63
CA PRO A 304 -15.48 40.93 3.78
C PRO A 304 -14.72 39.75 4.38
N THR A 305 -15.18 38.51 4.18
CA THR A 305 -14.51 37.31 4.71
C THR A 305 -13.35 36.85 3.83
N THR A 306 -13.19 37.42 2.63
CA THR A 306 -12.14 37.04 1.67
C THR A 306 -10.80 37.72 1.91
N SER A 307 -10.79 38.81 2.70
CA SER A 307 -9.60 39.63 2.95
C SER A 307 -8.96 40.23 1.68
N LEU A 308 -9.75 40.38 0.61
CA LEU A 308 -9.31 40.95 -0.66
C LEU A 308 -9.43 42.49 -0.70
N PRO A 309 -8.64 43.17 -1.56
CA PRO A 309 -8.82 44.59 -1.84
C PRO A 309 -10.22 44.91 -2.40
N ILE A 310 -10.83 45.99 -1.92
CA ILE A 310 -12.24 46.37 -2.17
C ILE A 310 -12.59 46.51 -3.66
N GLU A 311 -11.60 46.84 -4.50
CA GLU A 311 -11.79 46.99 -5.95
C GLU A 311 -12.25 45.68 -6.60
N ARG A 312 -11.92 44.53 -6.00
CA ARG A 312 -12.30 43.20 -6.51
C ARG A 312 -13.78 42.86 -6.30
N GLU A 313 -14.45 43.50 -5.33
CA GLU A 313 -15.87 43.27 -5.04
C GLU A 313 -16.76 43.52 -6.26
N ARG A 314 -16.38 44.50 -7.10
CA ARG A 314 -17.11 44.85 -8.33
C ARG A 314 -17.10 43.77 -9.40
N GLN A 315 -16.21 42.78 -9.29
CA GLN A 315 -16.02 41.72 -10.27
C GLN A 315 -16.39 40.36 -9.68
N GLU A 316 -17.63 40.24 -9.24
CA GLU A 316 -18.19 38.99 -8.73
C GLU A 316 -18.66 38.07 -9.87
N ARG A 317 -18.21 36.81 -9.86
CA ARG A 317 -18.63 35.79 -10.84
C ARG A 317 -18.68 34.41 -10.19
N LYS A 318 -19.68 33.60 -10.55
CA LYS A 318 -19.78 32.20 -10.16
C LYS A 318 -19.36 31.28 -11.31
N TYR A 319 -18.66 30.21 -10.96
CA TYR A 319 -18.23 29.15 -11.88
C TYR A 319 -18.66 27.80 -11.35
N ARG A 320 -19.01 26.88 -12.24
CA ARG A 320 -19.30 25.48 -11.92
C ARG A 320 -18.17 24.61 -12.46
N LEU A 321 -17.68 23.68 -11.65
CA LEU A 321 -16.69 22.70 -12.09
C LEU A 321 -17.37 21.66 -13.00
N CYS A 322 -16.85 21.48 -14.21
CA CYS A 322 -17.34 20.47 -15.15
C CYS A 322 -16.67 19.11 -14.96
N ARG A 323 -15.50 19.09 -14.30
CA ARG A 323 -14.77 17.89 -13.90
C ARG A 323 -14.09 18.09 -12.54
N PRO A 324 -13.67 17.02 -11.85
CA PRO A 324 -12.95 17.16 -10.60
C PRO A 324 -11.61 17.90 -10.77
N LEU A 325 -11.30 18.81 -9.84
CA LEU A 325 -10.04 19.57 -9.81
C LEU A 325 -9.34 19.41 -8.46
N SER A 326 -8.04 19.14 -8.49
CA SER A 326 -7.17 19.22 -7.31
C SER A 326 -6.82 20.69 -7.05
N VAL A 327 -7.08 21.18 -5.86
CA VAL A 327 -6.96 22.59 -5.47
C VAL A 327 -6.33 22.70 -4.08
N ILE A 328 -5.71 23.84 -3.77
CA ILE A 328 -5.38 24.16 -2.38
C ILE A 328 -6.61 24.78 -1.75
N LEU A 329 -7.20 24.13 -0.75
CA LEU A 329 -8.17 24.75 0.14
C LEU A 329 -7.43 25.42 1.29
N GLY A 330 -7.82 26.64 1.66
CA GLY A 330 -7.39 27.30 2.87
C GLY A 330 -8.44 28.26 3.42
N ILE A 331 -8.28 28.70 4.66
CA ILE A 331 -9.16 29.70 5.29
C ILE A 331 -8.47 31.06 5.23
N ALA A 332 -9.14 32.07 4.68
CA ALA A 332 -8.61 33.42 4.62
C ALA A 332 -8.31 33.95 6.03
N VAL A 333 -7.11 34.46 6.24
CA VAL A 333 -6.72 35.12 7.50
C VAL A 333 -7.26 36.56 7.54
N PRO A 334 -7.47 37.15 8.72
CA PRO A 334 -7.78 38.58 8.83
C PRO A 334 -6.66 39.42 8.22
N TRP A 335 -7.00 40.37 7.34
CA TRP A 335 -6.02 41.25 6.68
C TRP A 335 -6.70 42.55 6.21
N ALA A 336 -5.94 43.65 6.13
CA ALA A 336 -6.43 44.95 5.66
C ALA A 336 -7.76 45.42 6.31
N LYS A 337 -7.91 45.18 7.63
CA LYS A 337 -9.13 45.47 8.43
C LYS A 337 -10.36 44.64 8.07
N LEU A 338 -10.20 43.58 7.29
CA LEU A 338 -11.23 42.60 7.01
C LEU A 338 -11.09 41.39 7.95
N PRO A 339 -12.23 40.78 8.38
CA PRO A 339 -12.23 39.70 9.37
C PRO A 339 -11.67 38.37 8.87
N GLY A 340 -11.53 38.17 7.56
CA GLY A 340 -11.17 36.86 7.00
C GLY A 340 -12.27 35.81 7.24
N GLY A 341 -11.89 34.54 7.14
CA GLY A 341 -12.77 33.39 7.43
C GLY A 341 -13.41 32.73 6.20
N ALA A 342 -13.25 33.28 4.99
CA ALA A 342 -13.73 32.62 3.78
C ALA A 342 -12.98 31.30 3.55
N VAL A 343 -13.72 30.25 3.23
CA VAL A 343 -13.15 29.03 2.62
C VAL A 343 -12.75 29.39 1.20
N SER A 344 -11.45 29.33 0.94
CA SER A 344 -10.83 29.75 -0.32
C SER A 344 -10.16 28.56 -0.99
N TYR A 345 -10.13 28.59 -2.32
CA TYR A 345 -9.50 27.58 -3.16
C TYR A 345 -8.54 28.26 -4.14
N VAL A 346 -7.30 27.78 -4.20
CA VAL A 346 -6.34 28.16 -5.25
C VAL A 346 -6.35 27.06 -6.31
N LEU A 347 -6.79 27.40 -7.51
CA LEU A 347 -6.88 26.50 -8.65
C LEU A 347 -5.51 26.31 -9.32
N PRO A 348 -5.26 25.17 -10.02
CA PRO A 348 -3.98 24.93 -10.71
C PRO A 348 -3.61 25.96 -11.79
N LYS A 349 -4.61 26.59 -12.42
CA LYS A 349 -4.43 27.56 -13.51
C LYS A 349 -5.36 28.76 -13.32
N ALA A 350 -5.15 29.80 -14.11
CA ALA A 350 -6.06 30.94 -14.16
C ALA A 350 -7.46 30.50 -14.62
N ILE A 351 -8.47 31.26 -14.22
CA ILE A 351 -9.87 31.00 -14.58
C ILE A 351 -10.07 30.93 -16.09
N ARG A 352 -9.45 31.84 -16.86
CA ARG A 352 -9.54 31.83 -18.32
C ARG A 352 -9.07 30.52 -18.95
N ASP A 353 -8.02 29.91 -18.40
CA ASP A 353 -7.45 28.67 -18.92
C ASP A 353 -8.34 27.48 -18.57
N HIS A 354 -8.87 27.44 -17.33
CA HIS A 354 -9.84 26.43 -16.93
C HIS A 354 -11.15 26.52 -17.71
N VAL A 355 -11.60 27.72 -18.09
CA VAL A 355 -12.77 27.89 -18.97
C VAL A 355 -12.45 27.41 -20.39
N ALA A 356 -11.30 27.78 -20.95
CA ALA A 356 -10.89 27.37 -22.29
C ALA A 356 -10.74 25.84 -22.42
N GLU A 357 -10.28 25.17 -21.36
CA GLU A 357 -10.15 23.72 -21.28
C GLU A 357 -11.47 22.99 -20.94
N GLY A 358 -12.57 23.73 -20.75
CA GLY A 358 -13.85 23.16 -20.32
C GLY A 358 -13.81 22.51 -18.93
N ALA A 359 -12.84 22.89 -18.10
CA ALA A 359 -12.70 22.37 -16.73
C ALA A 359 -13.70 23.04 -15.77
N ILE A 360 -14.01 24.31 -16.02
CA ILE A 360 -15.06 25.06 -15.36
C ILE A 360 -15.88 25.84 -16.39
N GLU A 361 -17.11 26.13 -16.06
CA GLU A 361 -18.00 26.98 -16.87
C GLU A 361 -18.56 28.11 -16.02
N ARG A 362 -18.86 29.24 -16.66
CA ARG A 362 -19.50 30.36 -15.98
C ARG A 362 -20.96 30.03 -15.70
N VAL A 363 -21.40 30.20 -14.47
CA VAL A 363 -22.82 30.14 -14.12
C VAL A 363 -23.44 31.48 -14.48
N VAL A 364 -24.40 31.46 -15.41
CA VAL A 364 -25.26 32.61 -15.69
C VAL A 364 -26.48 32.44 -14.79
N GLY A 365 -26.63 33.36 -13.83
CA GLY A 365 -27.83 33.49 -13.01
C GLY A 365 -28.91 34.27 -13.74
#